data_AF-A0A3B9A9B6-F1
#
_entry.id   AF-A0A3B9A9B6-F1
#
_cell.length_a   1.000
_cell.length_b   1.000
_cell.length_c   1.000
_cell.angle_alpha   90.00
_cell.angle_beta   90.00
_cell.angle_gamma   90.00
#
_symmetry.space_group_name_H-M   'P 1'
#
loop_
_entity.id
_entity.type
_entity.pdbx_description
1 polymer ?
#
loop_
_entity_poly.entity_id
_entity_poly.type
_entity_poly.pdbx_seq_one_letter_code
_entity_poly.pdbx_strand_id
1 'polypeptide(L)'
;MSDLVSIIEDLRAEGEELYQFLKPLKGKDWSRQTTFKSWTINDVVQHLYFGDFMGVTSHKSGESFKVFMAEVMDSGLPLVDFTRGWLDGKQGAEMLEHWHTH
;
A
#
# COMPACT_ATOMS: atom_id res chain seq x y z
N MET A 1 28.54 -4.83 -11.06
CA MET A 1 27.94 -4.89 -9.70
C MET A 1 27.38 -3.50 -9.38
N SER A 2 26.16 -3.18 -9.81
CA SER A 2 25.41 -1.95 -9.43
C SER A 2 24.09 -1.82 -10.20
N ASP A 3 23.23 -2.83 -10.18
CA ASP A 3 21.88 -2.71 -10.77
C ASP A 3 20.83 -2.71 -9.64
N LEU A 4 20.89 -3.73 -8.77
CA LEU A 4 19.97 -3.85 -7.64
C LEU A 4 20.03 -2.67 -6.64
N VAL A 5 21.22 -2.15 -6.33
CA VAL A 5 21.35 -1.00 -5.41
C VAL A 5 20.67 0.23 -5.99
N SER A 6 20.87 0.49 -7.29
CA SER A 6 20.22 1.60 -7.99
C SER A 6 18.70 1.44 -8.00
N ILE A 7 18.19 0.24 -8.25
CA ILE A 7 16.74 -0.05 -8.24
C ILE A 7 16.14 0.20 -6.84
N ILE A 8 16.84 -0.18 -5.77
CA ILE A 8 16.38 0.04 -4.39
C ILE A 8 16.38 1.54 -4.05
N GLU A 9 17.42 2.26 -4.45
CA GLU A 9 17.50 3.71 -4.23
C GLU A 9 16.40 4.46 -5.01
N ASP A 10 16.15 4.05 -6.25
CA ASP A 10 15.10 4.62 -7.11
C ASP A 10 13.71 4.38 -6.50
N LEU A 11 13.39 3.14 -6.11
CA LEU A 11 12.12 2.81 -5.45
C LEU A 11 11.90 3.62 -4.16
N ARG A 12 12.97 3.82 -3.37
CA ARG A 12 12.89 4.66 -2.15
C ARG A 12 12.63 6.12 -2.51
N ALA A 13 13.29 6.65 -3.54
CA ALA A 13 13.10 8.02 -3.99
C ALA A 13 11.69 8.26 -4.53
N GLU A 14 11.15 7.32 -5.32
CA GLU A 14 9.77 7.35 -5.81
C GLU A 14 8.76 7.33 -4.65
N GLY A 15 8.99 6.49 -3.63
CA GLY A 15 8.16 6.44 -2.43
C GLY A 15 8.15 7.77 -1.66
N GLU A 16 9.32 8.41 -1.50
CA GLU A 16 9.44 9.71 -0.85
C GLU A 16 8.75 10.82 -1.68
N GLU A 17 8.94 10.84 -3.00
CA GLU A 17 8.27 11.79 -3.89
C GLU A 17 6.75 11.65 -3.77
N LEU A 18 6.24 10.43 -3.78
CA LEU A 18 4.81 10.16 -3.63
C LEU A 18 4.29 10.61 -2.27
N TYR A 19 5.03 10.36 -1.19
CA TYR A 19 4.68 10.85 0.15
C TYR A 19 4.57 12.38 0.16
N GLN A 20 5.57 13.09 -0.35
CA GLN A 20 5.55 14.56 -0.42
C GLN A 20 4.42 15.10 -1.31
N PHE A 21 4.09 14.40 -2.40
CA PHE A 21 2.99 14.75 -3.29
C PHE A 21 1.62 14.63 -2.61
N LEU A 22 1.41 13.61 -1.77
CA LEU A 22 0.15 13.36 -1.09
C LEU A 22 -0.02 14.14 0.22
N LYS A 23 1.08 14.52 0.87
CA LYS A 23 1.10 15.25 2.16
C LYS A 23 0.21 16.50 2.22
N PRO A 24 0.06 17.33 1.17
CA PRO A 24 -0.79 18.51 1.21
C PRO A 24 -2.30 18.24 1.07
N LEU A 25 -2.72 17.00 0.79
CA LEU A 25 -4.13 16.65 0.58
C LEU A 25 -4.97 16.89 1.84
N LYS A 26 -6.13 17.52 1.67
CA LYS A 26 -7.08 17.71 2.78
C LYS A 26 -7.93 16.46 2.96
N GLY A 27 -8.46 16.26 4.17
CA GLY A 27 -9.26 15.07 4.53
C GLY A 27 -10.33 14.69 3.50
N LYS A 28 -11.07 15.66 2.94
CA LYS A 28 -12.10 15.41 1.93
C LYS A 28 -11.57 14.93 0.57
N ASP A 29 -10.33 15.27 0.24
CA ASP A 29 -9.74 14.94 -1.06
C ASP A 29 -9.35 13.47 -1.13
N TRP A 30 -9.07 12.83 0.01
CA TRP A 30 -8.74 11.41 0.11
C TRP A 30 -9.85 10.47 -0.38
N SER A 31 -11.11 10.89 -0.25
CA SER A 31 -12.28 10.15 -0.76
C SER A 31 -12.57 10.42 -2.24
N ARG A 32 -11.77 11.25 -2.93
CA ARG A 32 -11.98 11.56 -4.34
C ARG A 32 -11.67 10.33 -5.19
N GLN A 33 -12.59 9.96 -6.08
CA GLN A 33 -12.37 8.89 -7.04
C GLN A 33 -11.30 9.27 -8.08
N THR A 34 -10.48 8.30 -8.41
CA THR A 34 -9.45 8.35 -9.46
C THR A 34 -9.97 7.67 -10.73
N THR A 35 -9.23 7.81 -11.82
CA THR A 35 -9.53 7.10 -13.08
C THR A 35 -9.13 5.62 -13.02
N PHE A 36 -8.34 5.21 -12.02
CA PHE A 36 -7.93 3.83 -11.86
C PHE A 36 -9.01 3.05 -11.11
N LYS A 37 -9.68 2.12 -11.82
CA LYS A 37 -10.72 1.22 -11.26
C LYS A 37 -11.85 1.93 -10.49
N SER A 38 -12.04 3.24 -10.71
CA SER A 38 -12.93 4.10 -9.92
C SER A 38 -12.63 4.11 -8.41
N TRP A 39 -11.40 3.79 -8.03
CA TRP A 39 -10.92 3.75 -6.65
C TRP A 39 -10.67 5.15 -6.11
N THR A 40 -10.89 5.35 -4.80
CA THR A 40 -10.52 6.60 -4.13
C THR A 40 -9.01 6.72 -3.96
N ILE A 41 -8.52 7.92 -3.61
CA ILE A 41 -7.10 8.09 -3.26
C ILE A 41 -6.73 7.19 -2.08
N ASN A 42 -7.61 7.03 -1.09
CA ASN A 42 -7.43 6.08 0.01
C ASN A 42 -7.17 4.66 -0.50
N ASP A 43 -8.02 4.17 -1.40
CA ASP A 43 -7.94 2.80 -1.91
C ASP A 43 -6.62 2.56 -2.65
N VAL A 44 -6.16 3.55 -3.42
CA VAL A 44 -4.88 3.47 -4.14
C VAL A 44 -3.72 3.38 -3.16
N VAL A 45 -3.67 4.25 -2.14
CA VAL A 45 -2.58 4.24 -1.16
C VAL A 45 -2.57 2.96 -0.33
N GLN A 46 -3.74 2.49 0.11
CA GLN A 46 -3.87 1.21 0.82
C GLN A 46 -3.42 0.03 -0.05
N HIS A 47 -3.74 0.05 -1.35
CA HIS A 47 -3.30 -0.98 -2.28
C HIS A 47 -1.79 -1.00 -2.50
N LEU A 48 -1.14 0.17 -2.58
CA LEU A 48 0.31 0.27 -2.68
C LEU A 48 0.98 -0.30 -1.44
N TYR A 49 0.52 0.10 -0.25
CA TYR A 49 1.02 -0.47 1.01
C TYR A 49 0.85 -1.99 1.10
N PHE A 50 -0.31 -2.51 0.66
CA PHE A 50 -0.53 -3.95 0.59
C PHE A 50 0.52 -4.64 -0.30
N GLY A 51 0.85 -4.06 -1.46
CA GLY A 51 1.90 -4.57 -2.34
C GLY A 51 3.27 -4.63 -1.66
N ASP A 52 3.67 -3.54 -1.00
CA ASP A 52 4.94 -3.45 -0.27
C ASP A 52 5.01 -4.47 0.87
N PHE A 53 3.95 -4.57 1.67
CA PHE A 53 3.83 -5.57 2.72
C PHE A 53 4.02 -6.99 2.19
N MET A 54 3.43 -7.30 1.03
CA MET A 54 3.56 -8.59 0.38
C MET A 54 4.96 -8.86 -0.14
N GLY A 55 5.60 -7.86 -0.74
CA GLY A 55 7.00 -7.93 -1.17
C GLY A 55 7.92 -8.26 0.00
N VAL A 56 7.83 -7.48 1.08
CA VAL A 56 8.64 -7.67 2.30
C VAL A 56 8.35 -9.03 2.96
N THR A 57 7.08 -9.41 3.07
CA THR A 57 6.68 -10.68 3.68
C THR A 57 7.23 -11.86 2.89
N SER A 58 7.14 -11.83 1.55
CA SER A 58 7.69 -12.89 0.69
C SER A 58 9.21 -13.02 0.79
N HIS A 59 9.91 -11.88 0.95
CA HIS A 59 11.35 -11.85 1.15
C HIS A 59 11.76 -12.42 2.51
N LYS A 60 11.00 -12.11 3.57
CA LYS A 60 11.27 -12.59 4.93
C LYS A 60 10.95 -14.07 5.11
N SER A 61 9.79 -14.53 4.62
CA SER A 61 9.34 -15.92 4.75
C SER A 61 8.28 -16.28 3.72
N GLY A 62 8.58 -17.27 2.88
CA GLY A 62 7.62 -17.83 1.94
C GLY A 62 6.42 -18.52 2.60
N GLU A 63 6.56 -19.02 3.83
CA GLU A 63 5.44 -19.59 4.60
C GLU A 63 4.49 -18.50 5.06
N SER A 64 5.00 -17.43 5.67
CA SER A 64 4.19 -16.30 6.12
C SER A 64 3.44 -15.65 4.97
N PHE A 65 4.08 -15.55 3.80
CA PHE A 65 3.42 -15.10 2.58
C PHE A 65 2.26 -16.01 2.17
N LYS A 66 2.45 -17.34 2.18
CA LYS A 66 1.40 -18.30 1.84
C LYS A 66 0.23 -18.24 2.81
N VAL A 67 0.49 -18.13 4.11
CA VAL A 67 -0.56 -18.00 5.14
C VAL A 67 -1.39 -16.74 4.88
N PHE A 68 -0.74 -15.61 4.66
CA PHE A 68 -1.46 -14.36 4.41
C PHE A 68 -2.21 -14.38 3.07
N MET A 69 -1.65 -14.96 2.01
CA MET A 69 -2.38 -15.16 0.75
C MET A 69 -3.60 -16.07 0.93
N ALA A 70 -3.51 -17.10 1.74
CA ALA A 70 -4.65 -17.95 2.06
C ALA A 70 -5.74 -17.15 2.79
N GLU A 71 -5.38 -16.31 3.76
CA GLU A 71 -6.32 -15.40 4.44
C GLU A 71 -7.04 -14.46 3.46
N VAL A 72 -6.30 -13.86 2.53
CA VAL A 72 -6.87 -13.01 1.47
C VAL A 72 -7.87 -13.79 0.61
N MET A 73 -7.49 -15.00 0.17
CA MET A 73 -8.35 -15.84 -0.67
C MET A 73 -9.60 -16.33 0.08
N ASP A 74 -9.43 -16.81 1.32
CA ASP A 74 -10.49 -17.37 2.15
C ASP A 74 -11.50 -16.29 2.59
N SER A 75 -11.11 -15.01 2.59
CA SER A 75 -12.04 -13.91 2.85
C SER A 75 -13.18 -13.84 1.81
N GLY A 76 -12.94 -14.29 0.58
CA GLY A 76 -13.88 -14.16 -0.54
C GLY A 76 -14.23 -12.73 -0.93
N LEU A 77 -13.56 -11.73 -0.35
CA LEU A 77 -13.81 -10.32 -0.59
C LEU A 77 -13.05 -9.83 -1.83
N PRO A 78 -13.56 -8.78 -2.52
CA PRO A 78 -12.71 -8.00 -3.42
C PRO A 78 -11.49 -7.48 -2.66
N LEU A 79 -10.31 -7.51 -3.28
CA LEU A 79 -9.04 -7.15 -2.62
C LEU A 79 -9.13 -5.77 -1.92
N VAL A 80 -9.77 -4.79 -2.55
CA VAL A 80 -9.94 -3.45 -1.97
C VAL A 80 -10.72 -3.47 -0.65
N ASP A 81 -11.74 -4.32 -0.53
CA ASP A 81 -12.53 -4.44 0.68
C ASP A 81 -11.80 -5.23 1.77
N PHE A 82 -11.05 -6.27 1.38
CA PHE A 82 -10.13 -6.96 2.29
C PHE A 82 -9.09 -6.00 2.86
N THR A 83 -8.39 -5.24 2.01
CA THR A 83 -7.32 -4.33 2.43
C THR A 83 -7.84 -3.25 3.38
N ARG A 84 -9.03 -2.68 3.12
CA ARG A 84 -9.67 -1.72 4.04
C ARG A 84 -9.90 -2.30 5.44
N GLY A 85 -10.38 -3.55 5.50
CA GLY A 85 -10.63 -4.25 6.76
C GLY A 85 -9.33 -4.61 7.48
N TRP A 86 -8.35 -5.16 6.75
CA TRP A 86 -7.03 -5.53 7.27
C TRP A 86 -6.28 -4.34 7.88
N LEU A 87 -6.50 -3.14 7.36
CA LEU A 87 -5.90 -1.91 7.85
C LEU A 87 -6.71 -1.24 8.97
N ASP A 88 -7.67 -1.93 9.58
CA ASP A 88 -8.56 -1.40 10.62
C ASP A 88 -9.24 -0.07 10.23
N GLY A 89 -9.50 0.12 8.92
CA GLY A 89 -10.10 1.34 8.39
C GLY A 89 -9.18 2.56 8.33
N LYS A 90 -7.86 2.41 8.52
CA LYS A 90 -6.88 3.51 8.37
C LYS A 90 -7.00 4.19 7.01
N GLN A 91 -7.11 5.51 7.02
CA GLN A 91 -7.33 6.34 5.83
C GLN A 91 -6.62 7.68 5.96
N GLY A 92 -6.55 8.41 4.85
CA GLY A 92 -6.10 9.79 4.85
C GLY A 92 -4.63 9.92 5.21
N ALA A 93 -4.33 11.01 5.91
CA ALA A 93 -3.01 11.27 6.45
C ALA A 93 -2.54 10.17 7.41
N GLU A 94 -3.44 9.56 8.20
CA GLU A 94 -3.05 8.45 9.10
C GLU A 94 -2.50 7.27 8.31
N MET A 95 -3.16 6.87 7.22
CA MET A 95 -2.68 5.79 6.37
C MET A 95 -1.36 6.15 5.67
N LEU A 96 -1.22 7.40 5.23
CA LEU A 96 0.01 7.88 4.59
C LEU A 96 1.21 7.84 5.54
N GLU A 97 1.03 8.31 6.78
CA GLU A 97 2.08 8.27 7.80
C GLU A 97 2.40 6.83 8.24
N HIS A 98 1.38 5.96 8.32
CA HIS A 98 1.58 4.54 8.60
C HIS A 98 2.47 3.88 7.53
N TRP A 99 2.20 4.15 6.25
CA TRP A 99 3.01 3.62 5.14
C TRP A 99 4.43 4.16 5.15
N HIS A 100 4.64 5.46 5.37
CA HIS A 100 5.98 6.05 5.33
C HIS A 100 6.92 5.50 6.43
N THR A 101 6.35 5.00 7.52
CA THR A 101 7.10 4.58 8.71
C THR A 101 7.32 3.07 8.84
N HIS A 102 6.63 2.23 8.04
CA HIS A 102 6.64 0.76 8.15
C HIS A 102 7.00 0.07 6.83
#